data_AF-A0A6A4LT40-F1
#
_entry.id   AF-A0A6A4LT40-F1
#
_cell.length_a   1.000
_cell.length_b   1.000
_cell.length_c   1.000
_cell.angle_alpha   90.00
_cell.angle_beta   90.00
_cell.angle_gamma   90.00
#
_symmetry.space_group_name_H-M   'P 1'
#
loop_
_entity.id
_entity.type
_entity.pdbx_description
1 polymer ?
#
loop_
_entity_poly.entity_id
_entity_poly.type
_entity_poly.pdbx_seq_one_letter_code
_entity_poly.pdbx_strand_id
1 'polypeptide(L)'
;MVSGHHDVQQLASSFPFRASTLEQAIIVLLNASPGNGECRFEGDQLWAVKIKGTAFLWHQVRCMVAVLFLIGQGLESPNVVDALLDVDRTPRKPQYRIAPEIPLVLQSCKFEGLRFMCSSDARQALHAHLEMECRSYKLLSAIFHDALLSCSLVENGAESMTLLLYWLNLLFLALFSIA
;
A
#
# COMPACT_ATOMS: atom_id res chain seq x y z
N MET A 1 -44.66 -12.23 -9.58
CA MET A 1 -43.56 -11.26 -9.64
C MET A 1 -42.81 -11.32 -8.32
N VAL A 2 -41.71 -12.08 -8.27
CA VAL A 2 -40.90 -12.20 -7.06
C VAL A 2 -40.01 -10.97 -6.98
N SER A 3 -40.36 -10.04 -6.10
CA SER A 3 -39.53 -8.89 -5.74
C SER A 3 -38.40 -9.39 -4.84
N GLY A 4 -37.32 -9.86 -5.45
CA GLY A 4 -36.09 -10.19 -4.74
C GLY A 4 -35.35 -8.90 -4.39
N HIS A 5 -35.46 -8.46 -3.14
CA HIS A 5 -34.42 -7.63 -2.54
C HIS A 5 -33.15 -8.50 -2.47
N HIS A 6 -32.41 -8.54 -3.58
CA HIS A 6 -31.07 -9.10 -3.57
C HIS A 6 -30.19 -8.11 -2.82
N ASP A 7 -29.84 -8.51 -1.60
CA ASP A 7 -28.98 -7.79 -0.69
C ASP A 7 -27.61 -7.57 -1.36
N VAL A 8 -27.40 -6.36 -1.88
CA VAL A 8 -26.16 -5.93 -2.54
C VAL A 8 -24.94 -6.13 -1.63
N GLN A 9 -25.14 -6.17 -0.31
CA GLN A 9 -24.09 -6.48 0.65
C GLN A 9 -23.67 -7.95 0.63
N GLN A 10 -24.61 -8.87 0.36
CA GLN A 10 -24.31 -10.28 0.21
C GLN A 10 -23.57 -10.55 -1.12
N LEU A 11 -23.90 -9.79 -2.19
CA LEU A 11 -23.14 -9.80 -3.46
C LEU A 11 -21.74 -9.18 -3.34
N ALA A 12 -21.55 -8.18 -2.47
CA ALA A 12 -20.24 -7.60 -2.16
C ALA A 12 -19.37 -8.53 -1.30
N SER A 13 -19.99 -9.47 -0.60
CA SER A 13 -19.31 -10.50 0.20
C SER A 13 -18.82 -11.71 -0.61
N SER A 14 -19.25 -11.83 -1.87
CA SER A 14 -18.93 -12.94 -2.76
C SER A 14 -17.62 -12.70 -3.51
N PHE A 15 -16.56 -13.26 -2.92
CA PHE A 15 -15.26 -13.60 -3.50
C PHE A 15 -14.40 -12.43 -4.01
N PRO A 16 -13.12 -12.35 -3.57
CA PRO A 16 -12.20 -11.31 -4.01
C PRO A 16 -12.03 -11.24 -5.53
N PHE A 17 -12.26 -12.34 -6.24
CA PHE A 17 -11.92 -12.48 -7.65
C PHE A 17 -13.12 -12.54 -8.62
N ARG A 18 -14.33 -12.12 -8.22
CA ARG A 18 -15.49 -12.14 -9.14
C ARG A 18 -15.13 -11.55 -10.51
N ALA A 19 -15.20 -12.40 -11.54
CA ALA A 19 -14.55 -12.20 -12.84
C ALA A 19 -15.10 -11.05 -13.69
N SER A 20 -16.29 -10.52 -13.37
CA SER A 20 -16.95 -9.49 -14.20
C SER A 20 -16.29 -8.11 -14.14
N THR A 21 -15.27 -7.94 -13.30
CA THR A 21 -14.75 -6.62 -12.98
C THR A 21 -13.24 -6.48 -13.08
N LEU A 22 -12.49 -7.57 -13.18
CA LEU A 22 -11.03 -7.54 -13.30
C LEU A 22 -10.61 -7.72 -14.76
N GLU A 23 -9.96 -6.72 -15.33
CA GLU A 23 -9.44 -6.79 -16.70
C GLU A 23 -7.96 -7.19 -16.73
N GLN A 24 -7.17 -6.70 -15.77
CA GLN A 24 -5.72 -6.92 -15.75
C GLN A 24 -5.15 -6.78 -14.34
N ALA A 25 -4.27 -7.69 -13.94
CA ALA A 25 -3.44 -7.56 -12.74
C ALA A 25 -1.97 -7.76 -13.13
N ILE A 26 -1.11 -6.78 -12.85
CA ILE A 26 0.33 -6.84 -13.13
C ILE A 26 1.10 -6.48 -11.87
N ILE A 27 2.09 -7.30 -11.52
CA ILE A 27 3.07 -6.96 -10.50
C ILE A 27 4.24 -6.23 -11.18
N VAL A 28 4.58 -5.05 -10.67
CA VAL A 28 5.66 -4.19 -11.18
C VAL A 28 6.70 -4.01 -10.08
N LEU A 29 7.97 -4.21 -10.43
CA LEU A 29 9.10 -3.79 -9.61
C LEU A 29 9.19 -2.27 -9.58
N LEU A 30 9.06 -1.70 -8.38
CA LEU A 30 9.37 -0.30 -8.14
C LEU A 30 10.84 -0.22 -7.74
N ASN A 31 11.68 0.07 -8.74
CA ASN A 31 13.08 0.40 -8.46
C ASN A 31 13.10 1.79 -7.82
N ALA A 32 13.38 1.86 -6.52
CA ALA A 32 13.80 3.09 -5.89
C ALA A 32 15.19 3.43 -6.46
N SER A 33 15.26 4.28 -7.49
CA SER A 33 16.56 4.73 -7.99
C SER A 33 17.27 5.48 -6.85
N PRO A 34 18.56 5.20 -6.58
CA PRO A 34 19.32 6.02 -5.67
C PRO A 34 19.40 7.42 -6.28
N GLY A 35 18.77 8.40 -5.64
CA GLY A 35 19.16 9.79 -5.83
C GLY A 35 20.60 9.97 -5.36
N ASN A 36 21.34 10.90 -5.94
CA ASN A 36 22.79 11.10 -5.80
C ASN A 36 23.23 11.59 -4.39
N GLY A 37 22.80 10.93 -3.33
CA GLY A 37 23.18 11.16 -1.93
C GLY A 37 22.81 9.91 -1.13
N GLU A 38 23.81 9.20 -0.65
CA GLU A 38 23.72 7.85 -0.09
C GLU A 38 22.87 7.79 1.18
N CYS A 39 21.69 7.19 1.06
CA CYS A 39 21.05 6.38 2.10
C CYS A 39 20.56 5.11 1.40
N ARG A 40 21.46 4.12 1.29
CA ARG A 40 21.09 2.81 0.76
C ARG A 40 20.43 2.03 1.88
N PHE A 41 19.11 1.87 1.83
CA PHE A 41 18.47 0.76 2.50
C PHE A 41 18.79 -0.49 1.68
N GLU A 42 19.83 -1.21 2.09
CA GLU A 42 20.25 -2.46 1.49
C GLU A 42 19.16 -3.53 1.77
N GLY A 43 18.15 -3.59 0.91
CA GLY A 43 17.00 -4.48 1.07
C GLY A 43 15.65 -3.96 0.55
N ASP A 44 15.53 -2.67 0.20
CA ASP A 44 14.23 -2.03 -0.08
C ASP A 44 13.76 -2.21 -1.53
N GLN A 45 13.58 -3.46 -1.95
CA GLN A 45 12.92 -3.75 -3.21
C GLN A 45 11.40 -3.63 -3.02
N LEU A 46 10.83 -2.54 -3.55
CA LEU A 46 9.39 -2.31 -3.50
C LEU A 46 8.71 -2.99 -4.70
N TRP A 47 7.58 -3.65 -4.42
CA TRP A 47 6.73 -4.28 -5.43
C TRP A 47 5.37 -3.60 -5.42
N ALA A 48 4.84 -3.28 -6.60
CA ALA A 48 3.51 -2.73 -6.77
C ALA A 48 2.63 -3.70 -7.54
N VAL A 49 1.39 -3.89 -7.08
CA VAL A 49 0.37 -4.62 -7.84
C VAL A 49 -0.56 -3.61 -8.48
N LYS A 50 -0.56 -3.55 -9.81
CA LYS A 50 -1.48 -2.74 -10.60
C LYS A 50 -2.68 -3.60 -10.99
N ILE A 51 -3.86 -3.22 -10.51
CA ILE A 51 -5.12 -3.91 -10.82
C ILE A 51 -6.00 -2.94 -11.61
N LYS A 52 -6.42 -3.37 -12.79
CA LYS A 52 -7.33 -2.65 -13.68
C LYS A 52 -8.64 -3.42 -13.76
N GLY A 53 -9.73 -2.68 -13.68
CA GLY A 53 -11.07 -3.24 -13.71
C GLY A 53 -12.11 -2.20 -14.10
N THR A 54 -13.32 -2.67 -14.41
CA THR A 54 -14.47 -1.81 -14.73
C THR A 54 -15.09 -1.17 -13.49
N ALA A 55 -15.00 -1.86 -12.35
CA ALA A 55 -15.47 -1.47 -11.02
C ALA A 55 -14.84 -2.41 -9.96
N PHE A 56 -14.98 -2.06 -8.69
CA PHE A 56 -14.53 -2.92 -7.58
C PHE A 56 -15.58 -2.92 -6.47
N LEU A 57 -15.81 -4.09 -5.88
CA LEU A 57 -16.61 -4.20 -4.65
C LEU A 57 -15.82 -3.63 -3.47
N TRP A 58 -16.56 -3.29 -2.41
CA TRP A 58 -15.97 -2.84 -1.16
C TRP A 58 -14.91 -3.84 -0.68
N HIS A 59 -13.70 -3.34 -0.38
CA HIS A 59 -12.53 -4.13 0.03
C HIS A 59 -11.99 -5.18 -0.96
N GLN A 60 -12.56 -5.33 -2.17
CA GLN A 60 -12.21 -6.40 -3.12
C GLN A 60 -10.71 -6.45 -3.41
N VAL A 61 -10.13 -5.31 -3.79
CA VAL A 61 -8.71 -5.19 -4.14
C VAL A 61 -7.81 -5.60 -2.97
N ARG A 62 -8.14 -5.15 -1.76
CA ARG A 62 -7.34 -5.46 -0.55
C ARG A 62 -7.40 -6.94 -0.19
N CYS A 63 -8.55 -7.59 -0.41
CA CYS A 63 -8.69 -9.03 -0.21
C CYS A 63 -7.91 -9.83 -1.28
N MET A 64 -7.93 -9.41 -2.54
CA MET A 64 -7.12 -10.03 -3.59
C MET A 64 -5.63 -9.94 -3.28
N VAL A 65 -5.17 -8.73 -2.92
CA VAL A 65 -3.77 -8.47 -2.60
C VAL A 65 -3.33 -9.31 -1.39
N ALA A 66 -4.15 -9.43 -0.35
CA ALA A 66 -3.84 -10.29 0.78
C ALA A 66 -3.54 -11.75 0.38
N VAL A 67 -4.37 -12.34 -0.50
CA VAL A 67 -4.15 -13.70 -1.00
C VAL A 67 -2.87 -13.78 -1.85
N LEU A 68 -2.64 -12.81 -2.74
CA LEU A 68 -1.43 -12.78 -3.58
C LEU A 68 -0.15 -12.67 -2.73
N PHE A 69 -0.18 -11.91 -1.64
CA PHE A 69 0.93 -11.81 -0.70
C PHE A 69 1.19 -13.12 0.06
N LEU A 70 0.14 -13.87 0.42
CA LEU A 70 0.28 -15.18 1.05
C LEU A 70 0.91 -16.19 0.08
N ILE A 71 0.51 -16.17 -1.19
CA ILE A 71 1.10 -17.01 -2.24
C ILE A 71 2.57 -16.65 -2.45
N GLY A 72 2.90 -15.35 -2.54
CA GLY A 72 4.28 -14.87 -2.70
C GLY A 72 5.20 -15.25 -1.53
N GLN A 73 4.65 -15.42 -0.32
CA GLN A 73 5.36 -15.91 0.86
C GLN A 73 5.42 -17.45 0.94
N GLY A 74 4.76 -18.18 0.03
CA GLY A 74 4.67 -19.64 0.05
C GLY A 74 3.74 -20.19 1.14
N LEU A 75 2.92 -19.35 1.75
CA LEU A 75 1.94 -19.74 2.78
C LEU A 75 0.63 -20.26 2.17
N GLU A 76 0.39 -19.99 0.89
CA GLU A 76 -0.74 -20.48 0.12
C GLU A 76 -0.28 -21.01 -1.24
N SER A 77 -0.97 -22.02 -1.76
CA SER A 77 -0.70 -22.54 -3.11
C SER A 77 -1.25 -21.59 -4.18
N PRO A 78 -0.58 -21.39 -5.33
CA PRO A 78 -1.14 -20.65 -6.46
C PRO A 78 -2.53 -21.16 -6.88
N ASN A 79 -2.79 -22.46 -6.72
CA ASN A 79 -4.07 -23.11 -7.04
C ASN A 79 -5.24 -22.59 -6.19
N VAL A 80 -4.96 -21.89 -5.08
CA VAL A 80 -6.01 -21.26 -4.27
C VAL A 80 -6.78 -20.22 -5.07
N VAL A 81 -6.13 -19.54 -6.03
CA VAL A 81 -6.81 -18.54 -6.87
C VAL A 81 -7.92 -19.19 -7.70
N ASP A 82 -7.64 -20.35 -8.30
CA ASP A 82 -8.63 -21.12 -9.07
C ASP A 82 -9.79 -21.59 -8.17
N ALA A 83 -9.48 -22.03 -6.94
CA ALA A 83 -10.50 -22.41 -5.97
C ALA A 83 -11.39 -21.22 -5.56
N LEU A 84 -10.80 -20.03 -5.38
CA LEU A 84 -11.52 -18.80 -5.01
C LEU A 84 -12.31 -18.16 -6.15
N LEU A 85 -12.01 -18.54 -7.40
CA LEU A 85 -12.79 -18.18 -8.58
C LEU A 85 -14.00 -19.10 -8.76
N ASP A 86 -13.93 -20.33 -8.25
CA ASP A 86 -14.99 -21.33 -8.33
C ASP A 86 -16.00 -21.16 -7.18
N VAL A 87 -17.15 -20.57 -7.53
CA VAL A 87 -18.24 -20.25 -6.60
C VAL A 87 -18.89 -21.52 -6.03
N ASP A 88 -18.97 -22.60 -6.82
CA ASP A 88 -19.58 -23.85 -6.40
C ASP A 88 -18.69 -24.59 -5.39
N ARG A 89 -17.37 -24.47 -5.57
CA ARG A 89 -16.38 -25.08 -4.65
C ARG A 89 -16.16 -24.28 -3.38
N THR A 90 -16.48 -22.99 -3.36
CA THR A 90 -16.27 -22.13 -2.19
C THR A 90 -17.57 -21.49 -1.71
N PRO A 91 -18.53 -22.24 -1.14
CA PRO A 91 -19.84 -21.69 -0.75
C PRO A 91 -19.79 -20.65 0.38
N ARG A 92 -18.63 -20.46 1.04
CA ARG A 92 -18.43 -19.50 2.13
C ARG A 92 -17.21 -18.64 1.88
N LYS A 93 -17.26 -17.41 2.40
CA LYS A 93 -16.16 -16.46 2.32
C LYS A 93 -14.93 -16.98 3.10
N PRO A 94 -13.76 -17.05 2.46
CA PRO A 94 -12.51 -17.36 3.16
C PRO A 94 -12.15 -16.26 4.15
N GLN A 95 -11.60 -16.66 5.30
CA GLN A 95 -11.21 -15.76 6.38
C GLN A 95 -9.75 -15.33 6.24
N TYR A 96 -9.45 -14.53 5.22
CA TYR A 96 -8.14 -13.89 5.07
C TYR A 96 -8.11 -12.53 5.79
N ARG A 97 -6.98 -12.21 6.43
CA ARG A 97 -6.75 -10.85 6.94
C ARG A 97 -6.65 -9.90 5.75
N ILE A 98 -7.48 -8.85 5.75
CA ILE A 98 -7.47 -7.83 4.72
C ILE A 98 -6.12 -7.09 4.73
N ALA A 99 -5.54 -6.82 3.55
CA ALA A 99 -4.32 -6.03 3.44
C ALA A 99 -4.54 -4.62 4.03
N PRO A 100 -3.51 -3.94 4.58
CA PRO A 100 -3.62 -2.54 5.04
C PRO A 100 -4.14 -1.60 3.94
N GLU A 101 -4.77 -0.50 4.32
CA GLU A 101 -5.33 0.47 3.35
C GLU A 101 -4.30 1.47 2.81
N ILE A 102 -3.27 1.75 3.60
CA ILE A 102 -2.24 2.77 3.33
C ILE A 102 -1.63 2.65 1.91
N PRO A 103 -1.26 1.45 1.38
CA PRO A 103 -0.61 1.36 0.07
C PRO A 103 -1.59 1.38 -1.13
N LEU A 104 -2.90 1.54 -0.92
CA LEU A 104 -3.87 1.49 -2.02
C LEU A 104 -4.07 2.87 -2.66
N VAL A 105 -3.63 3.01 -3.92
CA VAL A 105 -3.73 4.27 -4.68
C VAL A 105 -4.62 4.09 -5.91
N LEU A 106 -5.64 4.95 -6.06
CA LEU A 106 -6.40 5.05 -7.30
C LEU A 106 -5.58 5.83 -8.34
N GLN A 107 -4.98 5.10 -9.29
CA GLN A 107 -4.07 5.70 -10.26
C GLN A 107 -4.80 6.46 -11.39
N SER A 108 -5.85 5.87 -11.97
CA SER A 108 -6.53 6.44 -13.14
C SER A 108 -7.92 5.85 -13.31
N CYS A 109 -8.86 6.67 -13.79
CA CYS A 109 -10.19 6.23 -14.22
C CYS A 109 -10.37 6.51 -15.72
N LYS A 110 -11.07 5.62 -16.43
CA LYS A 110 -11.39 5.78 -17.85
C LYS A 110 -12.90 5.80 -18.02
N PHE A 111 -13.39 6.77 -18.79
CA PHE A 111 -14.79 6.90 -19.14
C PHE A 111 -14.90 7.17 -20.63
N GLU A 112 -15.81 6.47 -21.30
CA GLU A 112 -16.04 6.66 -22.72
C GLU A 112 -16.67 8.03 -23.00
N GLY A 113 -16.21 8.71 -24.05
CA GLY A 113 -16.71 10.03 -24.44
C GLY A 113 -16.31 11.19 -23.51
N LEU A 114 -15.59 10.94 -22.41
CA LEU A 114 -15.14 11.99 -21.49
C LEU A 114 -13.63 12.18 -21.59
N ARG A 115 -13.21 13.46 -21.67
CA ARG A 115 -11.81 13.86 -21.56
C ARG A 115 -11.63 14.64 -20.27
N PHE A 116 -10.87 14.08 -19.33
CA PHE A 116 -10.46 14.82 -18.14
C PHE A 116 -9.53 15.95 -18.54
N MET A 117 -9.91 17.17 -18.16
CA MET A 117 -9.06 18.34 -18.32
C MET A 117 -8.36 18.62 -16.99
N CYS A 118 -7.03 18.66 -17.02
CA CYS A 118 -6.22 19.12 -15.91
C CYS A 118 -5.49 20.38 -16.38
N SER A 119 -5.74 21.52 -15.72
CA SER A 119 -5.05 22.77 -16.06
C SER A 119 -3.55 22.64 -15.77
N SER A 120 -2.73 23.45 -16.44
CA SER A 120 -1.30 23.56 -16.13
C SER A 120 -1.07 23.82 -14.65
N ASP A 121 -1.86 24.73 -14.08
CA ASP A 121 -1.69 25.23 -12.72
C ASP A 121 -2.06 24.15 -11.71
N ALA A 122 -3.15 23.41 -11.94
CA ALA A 122 -3.54 22.27 -11.10
C ALA A 122 -2.49 21.16 -11.12
N ARG A 123 -1.94 20.86 -12.30
CA ARG A 123 -0.85 19.87 -12.44
C ARG A 123 0.42 20.31 -11.75
N GLN A 124 0.80 21.58 -11.86
CA GLN A 124 1.98 22.13 -11.18
C GLN A 124 1.79 22.15 -9.66
N ALA A 125 0.63 22.55 -9.17
CA ALA A 125 0.30 22.52 -7.74
C ALA A 125 0.35 21.08 -7.18
N LEU A 126 -0.21 20.11 -7.90
CA LEU A 126 -0.14 18.69 -7.50
C LEU A 126 1.31 18.18 -7.49
N HIS A 127 2.11 18.53 -8.49
CA HIS A 127 3.53 18.15 -8.53
C HIS A 127 4.28 18.72 -7.34
N ALA A 128 4.15 20.02 -7.07
CA ALA A 128 4.81 20.68 -5.94
C ALA A 128 4.37 20.09 -4.59
N HIS A 129 3.09 19.75 -4.44
CA HIS A 129 2.58 19.09 -3.25
C HIS A 129 3.20 17.70 -3.06
N LEU A 130 3.22 16.85 -4.09
CA LEU A 130 3.82 15.51 -4.01
C LEU A 130 5.34 15.56 -3.77
N GLU A 131 6.03 16.55 -4.35
CA GLU A 131 7.44 16.79 -4.06
C GLU A 131 7.67 17.16 -2.59
N MET A 132 6.81 18.00 -2.03
CA MET A 132 6.88 18.38 -0.61
C MET A 132 6.67 17.17 0.30
N GLU A 133 5.61 16.39 0.06
CA GLU A 133 5.33 15.16 0.82
C GLU A 133 6.51 14.18 0.73
N CYS A 134 7.08 14.00 -0.47
CA CYS A 134 8.25 13.15 -0.66
C CYS A 134 9.45 13.61 0.18
N ARG A 135 9.68 14.93 0.29
CA ARG A 135 10.75 15.48 1.14
C ARG A 135 10.48 15.22 2.62
N SER A 136 9.25 15.42 3.08
CA SER A 136 8.86 15.13 4.47
C SER A 136 9.09 13.67 4.83
N TYR A 137 8.69 12.72 3.98
CA TYR A 137 8.92 11.29 4.22
C TYR A 137 10.39 10.91 4.15
N LYS A 138 11.19 11.53 3.26
CA LYS A 138 12.65 11.32 3.23
C LYS A 138 13.33 11.81 4.51
N LEU A 139 12.94 12.97 5.02
CA LEU A 139 13.45 13.48 6.29
C LEU A 139 13.10 12.52 7.43
N LEU A 140 11.83 12.10 7.51
CA LEU A 140 11.37 11.17 8.53
C LEU A 140 12.10 9.82 8.45
N SER A 141 12.28 9.29 7.25
CA SER A 141 13.05 8.07 7.00
C SER A 141 14.51 8.20 7.45
N ALA A 142 15.16 9.33 7.17
CA ALA A 142 16.53 9.60 7.63
C ALA A 142 16.63 9.68 9.16
N ILE A 143 15.67 10.34 9.82
CA ILE A 143 15.59 10.40 11.29
C ILE A 143 15.47 9.00 11.89
N PHE A 144 14.57 8.17 11.36
CA PHE A 144 14.40 6.80 11.84
C PHE A 144 15.63 5.93 11.55
N HIS A 145 16.28 6.12 10.41
CA HIS A 145 17.50 5.39 10.07
C HIS A 145 18.65 5.74 11.04
N ASP A 146 18.85 7.03 11.35
CA ASP A 146 19.85 7.48 12.33
C ASP A 146 19.56 6.94 13.74
N ALA A 147 18.29 6.96 14.14
CA ALA A 147 17.83 6.36 15.39
C ALA A 147 18.11 4.85 15.47
N LEU A 148 17.87 4.10 14.39
CA LEU A 148 18.16 2.66 14.33
C LEU A 148 19.66 2.37 14.45
N LEU A 149 20.50 3.13 13.73
CA LEU A 149 21.95 3.03 13.85
C LEU A 149 22.40 3.32 15.28
N SER A 150 21.89 4.38 15.89
CA SER A 150 22.18 4.76 17.27
C SER A 150 21.85 3.65 18.26
N CYS A 151 20.68 3.00 18.12
CA CYS A 151 20.30 1.86 18.96
C CYS A 151 21.30 0.69 18.84
N SER A 152 21.77 0.38 17.63
CA SER A 152 22.72 -0.73 17.41
C SER A 152 24.11 -0.48 18.00
N LEU A 153 24.50 0.78 18.21
CA LEU A 153 25.81 1.14 18.80
C LEU A 153 25.82 1.01 20.32
N VAL A 154 24.66 1.12 20.99
CA VAL A 154 24.53 1.03 22.46
C VAL A 154 24.87 -0.35 23.01
N GLU A 155 24.71 -1.41 22.21
CA GLU A 155 25.04 -2.77 22.61
C GLU A 155 26.56 -2.99 22.84
N ASN A 156 27.42 -2.04 22.46
CA ASN A 156 28.88 -2.18 22.51
C ASN A 156 29.64 -1.24 23.47
N GLY A 157 29.00 -0.42 24.31
CA GLY A 157 29.74 0.41 25.26
C GLY A 157 28.92 1.44 26.02
N ALA A 158 29.25 1.61 27.30
CA ALA A 158 28.50 2.38 28.29
C ALA A 158 28.40 3.90 28.00
N GLU A 159 27.28 4.37 27.44
CA GLU A 159 26.87 5.79 27.52
C GLU A 159 25.33 5.94 27.59
N SER A 160 24.73 5.57 28.72
CA SER A 160 23.27 5.54 28.90
C SER A 160 22.61 6.92 29.08
N MET A 161 23.35 7.96 29.49
CA MET A 161 22.75 9.23 29.93
C MET A 161 22.70 10.31 28.84
N THR A 162 23.61 10.30 27.87
CA THR A 162 23.66 11.26 26.75
C THR A 162 22.56 10.98 25.72
N LEU A 163 22.18 9.71 25.56
CA LEU A 163 21.18 9.26 24.60
C LEU A 163 19.75 9.64 25.02
N LEU A 164 19.41 9.56 26.30
CA LEU A 164 18.09 9.98 26.80
C LEU A 164 17.80 11.46 26.51
N LEU A 165 18.81 12.33 26.63
CA LEU A 165 18.71 13.75 26.28
C LEU A 165 18.58 13.97 24.77
N TYR A 166 19.24 13.15 23.94
CA TYR A 166 19.10 13.18 22.48
C TYR A 166 17.70 12.75 22.03
N TRP A 167 17.19 11.66 22.60
CA TRP A 167 15.84 11.15 22.31
C TRP A 167 14.73 12.10 22.79
N LEU A 168 14.89 12.73 23.95
CA LEU A 168 13.99 13.79 24.41
C LEU A 168 14.00 14.99 23.45
N ASN A 169 15.17 15.42 22.97
CA ASN A 169 15.27 16.51 21.99
C ASN A 169 14.66 16.14 20.63
N LEU A 170 14.87 14.90 20.16
CA LEU A 170 14.34 14.44 18.87
C LEU A 170 12.81 14.29 18.92
N LEU A 171 12.27 13.81 20.04
CA LEU A 171 10.83 13.78 20.30
C LEU A 171 10.25 15.19 20.39
N PHE A 172 10.98 16.13 21.01
CA PHE A 172 10.57 17.54 21.09
C PHE A 172 10.53 18.21 19.72
N LEU A 173 11.53 17.97 18.86
CA LEU A 173 11.59 18.49 17.49
C LEU A 173 10.52 17.87 16.58
N ALA A 174 10.21 16.58 16.75
CA ALA A 174 9.15 15.90 16.02
C ALA A 174 7.75 16.40 16.42
N LEU A 175 7.53 16.74 17.69
CA LEU A 175 6.26 17.30 18.17
C LEU A 175 6.05 18.76 17.77
N PHE A 176 7.12 19.55 17.62
CA PHE A 176 7.03 20.95 17.21
C PHE A 176 6.97 21.19 15.69
N SER A 177 7.32 20.21 14.85
CA SER A 177 7.14 20.33 13.38
C SER A 177 5.71 20.03 12.90
N ILE A 178 4.79 19.68 13.81
CA ILE A 178 3.38 19.35 13.49
C ILE A 178 2.40 20.45 14.00
N ALA A 179 2.92 21.55 14.55
CA ALA A 179 2.11 22.70 15.02
C ALA A 179 2.21 23.91 14.09
#